data_AF-A0A9Q5HQ63-F1
#
_entry.id   AF-A0A9Q5HQ63-F1
#
_cell.length_a   1.000
_cell.length_b   1.000
_cell.length_c   1.000
_cell.angle_alpha   90.00
_cell.angle_beta   90.00
_cell.angle_gamma   90.00
#
_symmetry.space_group_name_H-M   'P 1'
#
loop_
_entity.id
_entity.type
_entity.pdbx_description
1 polymer ?
#
loop_
_entity_poly.entity_id
_entity_poly.type
_entity_poly.pdbx_seq_one_letter_code
_entity_poly.pdbx_strand_id
1 'polypeptide(L)'
;MCLTFTLEVPSASYSLLLQEHPLCNGEKQPRNEKAGGALIIASPSKAISVQLASTLRSLISHDFPEKWPDLMATIKTLLGSSNVREVTAGCTAILEVIKVYRYRQNSDVLEDVVNETFPQLVTIGSQLLATPPSGPSQDIPTILHYILKTYRGSIILQLSKHQQSHDSIVPWGRLLFQVVNLQVPNEGVPENEDDREKSEWWKAKKWAYSVLGRLFHRYGNPSQLPSPLKKDYLAFAEHFVVNFAPEIFKTYLHQVELLVSGQQWLSKKAQYHIFTFFTECVKPKSTWAILKPHFQTLVQSFVYPQLCFTPLKQELWETDPVDYTRTAIDEYEDFAAPVSAATSFLFSLASSRTKTTFLPILQFINSVLESNAAPPERFGALNMTAALGNFMMRHPQVRPNVEQFVVQHVFPEFNSQLPYMRAIAIDVIGTIEKHGMEWTNEANLVTATRAVAGALDDPEVPVRVSAALALTEMVTSHDSGK
;
A
#
# COMPACT_ATOMS: atom_id res chain seq x y z
N MET A 1 9.07 43.08 18.85
CA MET A 1 10.40 43.47 18.32
C MET A 1 10.73 42.50 17.21
N CYS A 2 10.48 42.92 15.96
CA CYS A 2 10.63 42.10 14.75
C CYS A 2 11.87 42.63 14.03
N LEU A 3 12.89 41.80 13.83
CA LEU A 3 14.12 42.17 13.11
C LEU A 3 14.06 41.57 11.71
N THR A 4 13.95 42.45 10.72
CA THR A 4 14.11 42.16 9.30
C THR A 4 15.48 42.73 8.90
N PHE A 5 16.38 41.89 8.40
CA PHE A 5 17.67 42.31 7.85
C PHE A 5 17.58 42.34 6.32
N THR A 6 17.64 43.55 5.75
CA THR A 6 17.93 43.83 4.35
C THR A 6 19.44 44.04 4.19
N LEU A 7 20.06 43.33 3.27
CA LEU A 7 21.42 43.63 2.79
C LEU A 7 21.41 43.66 1.26
N GLU A 8 21.69 44.85 0.73
CA GLU A 8 21.94 45.17 -0.67
C GLU A 8 23.28 44.57 -1.14
N VAL A 9 23.35 44.17 -2.41
CA VAL A 9 24.62 43.90 -3.12
C VAL A 9 24.53 44.55 -4.51
N PRO A 10 25.59 45.22 -5.02
CA PRO A 10 25.49 46.20 -6.11
C PRO A 10 25.61 45.59 -7.51
N SER A 11 25.02 46.28 -8.49
CA SER A 11 25.11 46.02 -9.92
C SER A 11 26.49 46.33 -10.50
N ALA A 12 27.16 45.35 -11.09
CA ALA A 12 28.20 45.58 -12.08
C ALA A 12 28.23 44.47 -13.14
N SER A 13 28.29 44.92 -14.38
CA SER A 13 28.13 44.21 -15.63
C SER A 13 29.18 43.11 -15.88
N TYR A 14 28.74 41.91 -16.22
CA TYR A 14 29.48 40.96 -17.06
C TYR A 14 28.56 40.42 -18.15
N SER A 15 28.40 41.24 -19.18
CA SER A 15 27.93 40.82 -20.50
C SER A 15 29.15 40.35 -21.29
N LEU A 16 29.34 39.02 -21.41
CA LEU A 16 29.97 38.34 -22.56
C LEU A 16 30.13 36.83 -22.30
N LEU A 17 29.69 36.02 -23.28
CA LEU A 17 29.91 34.58 -23.48
C LEU A 17 28.92 33.58 -22.85
N LEU A 18 27.64 33.72 -23.20
CA LEU A 18 26.82 32.57 -23.55
C LEU A 18 26.41 32.73 -25.02
N GLN A 19 27.32 32.37 -25.92
CA GLN A 19 26.94 32.05 -27.29
C GLN A 19 26.10 30.77 -27.22
N GLU A 20 24.78 30.93 -27.31
CA GLU A 20 23.91 29.87 -27.80
C GLU A 20 24.47 29.44 -29.17
N HIS A 21 25.04 28.24 -29.22
CA HIS A 21 25.25 27.56 -30.49
C HIS A 21 23.93 26.89 -30.87
N PRO A 22 23.19 27.39 -31.87
CA PRO A 22 22.09 26.62 -32.43
C PRO A 22 22.70 25.38 -33.08
N LEU A 23 22.31 24.20 -32.58
CA LEU A 23 22.63 22.93 -33.24
C LEU A 23 22.14 23.01 -34.69
N CYS A 24 23.10 22.89 -35.60
CA CYS A 24 23.03 23.01 -37.05
C CYS A 24 21.65 22.74 -37.70
N ASN A 25 21.14 23.76 -38.40
CA ASN A 25 19.96 23.75 -39.27
C ASN A 25 20.23 23.00 -40.60
N GLY A 26 20.56 21.71 -40.54
CA GLY A 26 20.86 20.91 -41.73
C GLY A 26 20.41 19.47 -41.59
N GLU A 27 19.11 19.24 -41.80
CA GLU A 27 18.39 17.99 -42.16
C GLU A 27 17.02 17.97 -41.47
N LYS A 28 16.02 18.58 -42.10
CA LYS A 28 14.61 18.53 -41.69
C LYS A 28 13.94 17.26 -42.23
N GLN A 29 14.40 16.11 -41.77
CA GLN A 29 13.60 14.87 -41.76
C GLN A 29 13.33 14.53 -40.29
N PRO A 30 12.14 14.01 -39.92
CA PRO A 30 11.72 14.04 -38.53
C PRO A 30 12.59 13.08 -37.71
N ARG A 31 13.50 13.64 -36.91
CA ARG A 31 14.35 12.97 -35.92
C ARG A 31 13.56 12.03 -35.01
N ASN A 32 12.26 12.29 -34.89
CA ASN A 32 11.31 11.62 -34.02
C ASN A 32 10.76 10.30 -34.61
N GLU A 33 10.67 10.14 -35.94
CA GLU A 33 10.06 8.94 -36.57
C GLU A 33 10.88 7.65 -36.40
N LYS A 34 12.21 7.75 -36.31
CA LYS A 34 13.10 6.57 -36.27
C LYS A 34 13.84 6.33 -34.95
N ALA A 35 13.86 7.30 -34.03
CA ALA A 35 14.77 7.23 -32.88
C ALA A 35 14.16 6.54 -31.64
N GLY A 36 12.92 6.84 -31.26
CA GLY A 36 12.37 6.36 -29.98
C GLY A 36 12.00 4.89 -29.96
N GLY A 37 11.07 4.49 -30.85
CA GLY A 37 10.53 3.13 -30.90
C GLY A 37 11.56 2.11 -31.39
N ALA A 38 12.27 2.42 -32.48
CA ALA A 38 13.25 1.50 -33.08
C ALA A 38 14.45 1.20 -32.16
N LEU A 39 14.94 2.19 -31.40
CA LEU A 39 16.04 1.97 -30.44
C LEU A 39 15.61 1.09 -29.26
N ILE A 40 14.37 1.24 -28.77
CA ILE A 40 13.83 0.40 -27.69
C ILE A 40 13.69 -1.05 -28.18
N ILE A 41 13.22 -1.25 -29.42
CA ILE A 41 13.06 -2.58 -30.04
C ILE A 41 14.41 -3.28 -30.23
N ALA A 42 15.46 -2.51 -30.58
CA ALA A 42 16.78 -3.04 -30.90
C ALA A 42 17.64 -3.37 -29.66
N SER A 43 17.26 -2.93 -28.46
CA SER A 43 18.08 -3.08 -27.25
C SER A 43 17.85 -4.43 -26.55
N PRO A 44 18.86 -5.34 -26.51
CA PRO A 44 18.74 -6.60 -25.79
C PRO A 44 18.96 -6.47 -24.26
N SER A 45 19.43 -5.30 -23.79
CA SER A 45 19.79 -5.09 -22.38
C SER A 45 18.72 -4.32 -21.63
N LYS A 46 18.24 -4.85 -20.50
CA LYS A 46 17.29 -4.19 -19.61
C LYS A 46 17.79 -2.83 -19.12
N ALA A 47 19.09 -2.71 -18.83
CA ALA A 47 19.70 -1.45 -18.39
C ALA A 47 19.63 -0.38 -19.48
N ILE A 48 19.92 -0.76 -20.74
CA ILE A 48 19.83 0.14 -21.88
C ILE A 48 18.37 0.53 -22.14
N SER A 49 17.45 -0.44 -22.10
CA SER A 49 16.02 -0.19 -22.31
C SER A 49 15.42 0.77 -21.28
N VAL A 50 15.90 0.75 -20.03
CA VAL A 50 15.50 1.72 -19.00
C VAL A 50 15.97 3.15 -19.34
N GLN A 51 17.21 3.30 -19.83
CA GLN A 51 17.73 4.61 -20.24
C GLN A 51 16.99 5.13 -21.47
N LEU A 52 16.74 4.27 -22.46
CA LEU A 52 15.96 4.62 -23.65
C LEU A 52 14.52 5.03 -23.31
N ALA A 53 13.87 4.35 -22.36
CA ALA A 53 12.54 4.75 -21.87
C ALA A 53 12.58 6.14 -21.19
N SER A 54 13.65 6.47 -20.48
CA SER A 54 13.84 7.81 -19.88
C SER A 54 14.02 8.90 -20.96
N THR A 55 14.83 8.62 -21.97
CA THR A 55 15.01 9.52 -23.12
C THR A 55 13.70 9.71 -23.88
N LEU A 56 12.97 8.63 -24.14
CA LEU A 56 11.65 8.68 -24.78
C LEU A 56 10.67 9.53 -23.97
N ARG A 57 10.62 9.37 -22.64
CA ARG A 57 9.77 10.22 -21.79
C ARG A 57 10.09 11.70 -21.95
N SER A 58 11.37 12.05 -22.02
CA SER A 58 11.82 13.43 -22.19
C SER A 58 11.35 13.99 -23.54
N LEU A 59 11.54 13.23 -24.63
CA LEU A 59 11.05 13.61 -25.96
C LEU A 59 9.52 13.78 -25.98
N ILE A 60 8.77 12.83 -25.42
CA ILE A 60 7.31 12.90 -25.32
C ILE A 60 6.87 14.18 -24.60
N SER A 61 7.56 14.55 -23.51
CA SER A 61 7.19 15.72 -22.71
C SER A 61 7.34 17.06 -23.43
N HIS A 62 8.24 17.13 -24.43
CA HIS A 62 8.54 18.34 -25.20
C HIS A 62 7.86 18.40 -26.57
N ASP A 63 7.65 17.24 -27.21
CA ASP A 63 7.27 17.19 -28.61
C ASP A 63 5.88 16.60 -28.87
N PHE A 64 5.34 15.74 -28.00
CA PHE A 64 3.99 15.18 -28.17
C PHE A 64 2.98 16.04 -27.40
N PRO A 65 1.78 16.35 -27.95
CA PRO A 65 1.26 15.88 -29.25
C PRO A 65 1.60 16.74 -30.47
N GLU A 66 1.91 18.03 -30.33
CA GLU A 66 1.87 18.97 -31.46
C GLU A 66 3.02 18.80 -32.46
N LYS A 67 4.23 18.48 -31.99
CA LYS A 67 5.43 18.30 -32.84
C LYS A 67 5.68 16.84 -33.21
N TRP A 68 4.96 15.91 -32.61
CA TRP A 68 5.08 14.48 -32.88
C TRP A 68 3.70 13.79 -32.99
N PRO A 69 2.87 14.21 -33.97
CA PRO A 69 1.49 13.72 -34.10
C PRO A 69 1.41 12.21 -34.41
N ASP A 70 2.39 11.65 -35.13
CA ASP A 70 2.40 10.25 -35.57
C ASP A 70 2.83 9.25 -34.48
N LEU A 71 3.14 9.72 -33.27
CA LEU A 71 3.57 8.86 -32.17
C LEU A 71 2.52 7.79 -31.84
N MET A 72 1.24 8.17 -31.78
CA MET A 72 0.16 7.24 -31.42
C MET A 72 -0.07 6.19 -32.50
N ALA A 73 0.03 6.56 -33.78
CA ALA A 73 -0.03 5.61 -34.89
C ALA A 73 1.11 4.59 -34.77
N THR A 74 2.34 5.06 -34.54
CA THR A 74 3.52 4.22 -34.33
C THR A 74 3.33 3.24 -33.17
N ILE A 75 2.85 3.72 -32.02
CA ILE A 75 2.59 2.87 -30.84
C ILE A 75 1.57 1.77 -31.17
N LYS A 76 0.47 2.10 -31.85
CA LYS A 76 -0.56 1.12 -32.26
C LYS A 76 0.00 0.05 -33.19
N THR A 77 0.85 0.42 -34.14
CA THR A 77 1.55 -0.54 -35.02
C THR A 77 2.43 -1.49 -34.21
N LEU A 78 3.22 -0.98 -33.27
CA LEU A 78 4.07 -1.81 -32.40
C LEU A 78 3.27 -2.77 -31.52
N LEU A 79 2.17 -2.30 -30.95
CA LEU A 79 1.26 -3.13 -30.16
C LEU A 79 0.55 -4.21 -31.00
N GLY A 80 0.39 -3.98 -32.31
CA GLY A 80 -0.26 -4.92 -33.24
C GLY A 80 0.69 -5.94 -33.85
N SER A 81 1.99 -5.88 -33.51
CA SER A 81 3.00 -6.78 -34.05
C SER A 81 2.88 -8.20 -33.49
N SER A 82 3.28 -9.20 -34.28
CA SER A 82 3.49 -10.56 -33.81
C SER A 82 4.83 -10.76 -33.09
N ASN A 83 5.73 -9.75 -33.16
CA ASN A 83 7.03 -9.78 -32.51
C ASN A 83 6.90 -9.28 -31.06
N VAL A 84 7.18 -10.17 -30.10
CA VAL A 84 7.13 -9.90 -28.65
C VAL A 84 7.97 -8.68 -28.25
N ARG A 85 9.12 -8.44 -28.91
CA ARG A 85 9.97 -7.28 -28.63
C ARG A 85 9.31 -5.97 -29.06
N GLU A 86 8.63 -5.98 -30.21
CA GLU A 86 7.88 -4.83 -30.71
C GLU A 86 6.68 -4.52 -29.83
N VAL A 87 5.92 -5.55 -29.41
CA VAL A 87 4.82 -5.40 -28.45
C VAL A 87 5.31 -4.83 -27.13
N THR A 88 6.46 -5.32 -26.63
CA THR A 88 7.08 -4.81 -25.39
C THR A 88 7.50 -3.35 -25.54
N ALA A 89 8.06 -2.97 -26.70
CA ALA A 89 8.41 -1.58 -26.98
C ALA A 89 7.17 -0.68 -27.06
N GLY A 90 6.09 -1.14 -27.70
CA GLY A 90 4.79 -0.45 -27.73
C GLY A 90 4.23 -0.23 -26.32
N CYS A 91 4.24 -1.28 -25.48
CA CYS A 91 3.83 -1.20 -24.07
C CYS A 91 4.71 -0.26 -23.23
N THR A 92 6.00 -0.21 -23.53
CA THR A 92 6.93 0.73 -22.89
C THR A 92 6.62 2.16 -23.30
N ALA A 93 6.45 2.42 -24.60
CA ALA A 93 6.17 3.74 -25.13
C ALA A 93 4.86 4.32 -24.58
N ILE A 94 3.77 3.55 -24.58
CA ILE A 94 2.50 4.01 -24.01
C ILE A 94 2.60 4.27 -22.50
N LEU A 95 3.36 3.46 -21.77
CA LEU A 95 3.61 3.68 -20.34
C LEU A 95 4.32 5.02 -20.11
N GLU A 96 5.30 5.38 -20.97
CA GLU A 96 5.99 6.66 -20.88
C GLU A 96 5.07 7.84 -21.23
N VAL A 97 4.17 7.70 -22.21
CA VAL A 97 3.12 8.70 -22.49
C VAL A 97 2.27 8.92 -21.25
N ILE A 98 1.71 7.86 -20.64
CA ILE A 98 0.89 8.00 -19.43
C ILE A 98 1.70 8.67 -18.30
N LYS A 99 2.99 8.36 -18.12
CA LYS A 99 3.80 8.99 -17.07
C LYS A 99 3.96 10.50 -17.23
N VAL A 100 4.03 11.01 -18.46
CA VAL A 100 4.12 12.45 -18.75
C VAL A 100 2.79 13.16 -18.43
N TYR A 101 1.66 12.52 -18.74
CA TYR A 101 0.35 13.15 -18.71
C TYR A 101 -0.48 12.87 -17.44
N ARG A 102 -0.17 11.81 -16.67
CA ARG A 102 -0.96 11.38 -15.50
C ARG A 102 -1.16 12.40 -14.38
N TYR A 103 -0.33 13.45 -14.33
CA TYR A 103 -0.44 14.53 -13.35
C TYR A 103 -0.93 15.86 -13.94
N ARG A 104 -1.20 15.91 -15.26
CA ARG A 104 -1.80 17.08 -15.90
C ARG A 104 -3.31 17.01 -15.72
N GLN A 105 -3.90 18.09 -15.20
CA GLN A 105 -5.35 18.19 -15.02
C GLN A 105 -6.04 18.44 -16.37
N ASN A 106 -7.22 17.87 -16.57
CA ASN A 106 -8.05 18.05 -17.77
C ASN A 106 -7.28 17.86 -19.08
N SER A 107 -6.44 16.81 -19.12
CA SER A 107 -5.65 16.50 -20.30
C SER A 107 -6.52 15.76 -21.31
N ASP A 108 -7.11 16.47 -22.27
CA ASP A 108 -7.84 15.86 -23.42
C ASP A 108 -6.94 14.83 -24.13
N VAL A 109 -5.64 15.14 -24.26
CA VAL A 109 -4.61 14.24 -24.77
C VAL A 109 -4.59 12.89 -24.05
N LEU A 110 -4.78 12.87 -22.72
CA LEU A 110 -4.75 11.62 -21.96
C LEU A 110 -6.01 10.80 -22.22
N GLU A 111 -7.15 11.47 -22.37
CA GLU A 111 -8.42 10.83 -22.72
C GLU A 111 -8.34 10.20 -24.13
N ASP A 112 -7.82 10.93 -25.11
CA ASP A 112 -7.62 10.43 -26.48
C ASP A 112 -6.66 9.23 -26.51
N VAL A 113 -5.52 9.34 -25.83
CA VAL A 113 -4.54 8.25 -25.69
C VAL A 113 -5.18 7.00 -25.10
N VAL A 114 -5.99 7.15 -24.06
CA VAL A 114 -6.72 6.04 -23.41
C VAL A 114 -7.72 5.42 -24.38
N ASN A 115 -8.53 6.25 -25.05
CA ASN A 115 -9.56 5.81 -25.99
C ASN A 115 -8.97 5.00 -27.16
N GLU A 116 -7.83 5.43 -27.68
CA GLU A 116 -7.20 4.80 -28.85
C GLU A 116 -6.43 3.52 -28.54
N THR A 117 -5.85 3.38 -27.34
CA THR A 117 -4.89 2.30 -27.07
C THR A 117 -5.37 1.26 -26.08
N PHE A 118 -6.24 1.60 -25.13
CA PHE A 118 -6.63 0.68 -24.06
C PHE A 118 -7.40 -0.56 -24.55
N PRO A 119 -8.27 -0.47 -25.59
CA PRO A 119 -8.90 -1.68 -26.16
C PRO A 119 -7.88 -2.70 -26.69
N GLN A 120 -6.78 -2.23 -27.28
CA GLN A 120 -5.71 -3.10 -27.77
C GLN A 120 -4.89 -3.68 -26.60
N LEU A 121 -4.57 -2.88 -25.59
CA LEU A 121 -3.83 -3.32 -24.41
C LEU A 121 -4.58 -4.42 -23.62
N VAL A 122 -5.88 -4.28 -23.41
CA VAL A 122 -6.67 -5.33 -22.72
C VAL A 122 -6.76 -6.61 -23.53
N THR A 123 -6.82 -6.50 -24.87
CA THR A 123 -6.81 -7.65 -25.78
C THR A 123 -5.49 -8.40 -25.69
N ILE A 124 -4.36 -7.69 -25.77
CA ILE A 124 -3.02 -8.29 -25.61
C ILE A 124 -2.90 -8.98 -24.25
N GLY A 125 -3.25 -8.28 -23.15
CA GLY A 125 -3.17 -8.85 -21.80
C GLY A 125 -4.02 -10.12 -21.64
N SER A 126 -5.22 -10.13 -22.20
CA SER A 126 -6.12 -11.30 -22.14
C SER A 126 -5.58 -12.49 -22.95
N GLN A 127 -5.02 -12.23 -24.13
CA GLN A 127 -4.40 -13.28 -24.97
C GLN A 127 -3.16 -13.89 -24.30
N LEU A 128 -2.33 -13.05 -23.67
CA LEU A 128 -1.15 -13.49 -22.94
C LEU A 128 -1.49 -14.43 -21.77
N LEU A 129 -2.64 -14.24 -21.12
CA LEU A 129 -3.10 -15.11 -20.03
C LEU A 129 -3.84 -16.36 -20.50
N ALA A 130 -4.34 -16.38 -21.74
CA ALA A 130 -5.00 -17.55 -22.32
C ALA A 130 -4.00 -18.69 -22.63
N THR A 131 -2.72 -18.34 -22.78
CA THR A 131 -1.63 -19.31 -22.95
C THR A 131 -0.96 -19.53 -21.60
N PRO A 132 -0.91 -20.76 -21.06
CA PRO A 132 -0.26 -21.03 -19.78
C PRO A 132 1.20 -20.57 -19.81
N PRO A 133 1.73 -19.99 -18.71
CA PRO A 133 3.15 -19.67 -18.60
C PRO A 133 4.00 -20.91 -18.91
N SER A 134 4.54 -20.99 -20.12
CA SER A 134 5.32 -22.14 -20.59
C SER A 134 6.79 -21.75 -20.56
N GLY A 135 7.45 -22.09 -19.45
CA GLY A 135 8.89 -21.90 -19.27
C GLY A 135 9.32 -20.58 -18.63
N PRO A 136 10.64 -20.34 -18.52
CA PRO A 136 11.23 -19.25 -17.73
C PRO A 136 11.16 -17.86 -18.39
N SER A 137 10.42 -17.71 -19.51
CA SER A 137 10.37 -16.45 -20.26
C SER A 137 9.83 -15.31 -19.39
N GLN A 138 10.59 -14.21 -19.33
CA GLN A 138 10.21 -13.00 -18.60
C GLN A 138 9.40 -12.02 -19.45
N ASP A 139 9.14 -12.33 -20.72
CA ASP A 139 8.50 -11.39 -21.64
C ASP A 139 7.02 -11.18 -21.29
N ILE A 140 6.28 -12.28 -21.10
CA ILE A 140 4.86 -12.25 -20.71
C ILE A 140 4.64 -11.44 -19.41
N PRO A 141 5.30 -11.75 -18.28
CA PRO A 141 5.10 -10.97 -17.06
C PRO A 141 5.55 -9.51 -17.20
N THR A 142 6.56 -9.22 -18.02
CA THR A 142 6.99 -7.83 -18.29
C THR A 142 5.90 -7.05 -19.03
N ILE A 143 5.33 -7.63 -20.10
CA ILE A 143 4.26 -6.99 -20.88
C ILE A 143 3.02 -6.77 -19.98
N LEU A 144 2.60 -7.79 -19.23
CA LEU A 144 1.47 -7.66 -18.30
C LEU A 144 1.71 -6.58 -17.23
N HIS A 145 2.92 -6.54 -16.66
CA HIS A 145 3.30 -5.47 -15.73
C HIS A 145 3.14 -4.10 -16.39
N TYR A 146 3.66 -3.88 -17.60
CA TYR A 146 3.57 -2.59 -18.27
C TYR A 146 2.13 -2.21 -18.62
N ILE A 147 1.31 -3.15 -19.10
CA ILE A 147 -0.12 -2.94 -19.37
C ILE A 147 -0.84 -2.47 -18.10
N LEU A 148 -0.70 -3.19 -17.00
CA LEU A 148 -1.41 -2.89 -15.75
C LEU A 148 -0.91 -1.60 -15.09
N LYS A 149 0.40 -1.33 -15.18
CA LYS A 149 0.99 -0.08 -14.70
C LYS A 149 0.55 1.12 -15.53
N THR A 150 0.35 0.94 -16.84
CA THR A 150 -0.20 1.95 -17.76
C THR A 150 -1.64 2.28 -17.36
N TYR A 151 -2.49 1.27 -17.16
CA TYR A 151 -3.85 1.49 -16.67
C TYR A 151 -3.85 2.21 -15.32
N ARG A 152 -3.05 1.74 -14.35
CA ARG A 152 -2.95 2.36 -13.03
C ARG A 152 -2.51 3.82 -13.08
N GLY A 153 -1.60 4.15 -13.99
CA GLY A 153 -1.12 5.51 -14.22
C GLY A 153 -2.20 6.42 -14.77
N SER A 154 -3.04 5.93 -15.67
CA SER A 154 -4.12 6.72 -16.29
C SER A 154 -5.22 7.14 -15.31
N ILE A 155 -5.49 6.32 -14.29
CA ILE A 155 -6.58 6.55 -13.32
C ILE A 155 -6.14 7.31 -12.04
N ILE A 156 -4.96 7.94 -12.04
CA ILE A 156 -4.44 8.64 -10.86
C ILE A 156 -5.33 9.85 -10.52
N LEU A 157 -5.55 10.76 -11.48
CA LEU A 157 -6.28 12.00 -11.23
C LEU A 157 -7.76 11.91 -11.62
N GLN A 158 -8.04 11.29 -12.76
CA GLN A 158 -9.38 11.22 -13.34
C GLN A 158 -9.64 9.83 -13.94
N LEU A 159 -10.90 9.52 -14.16
CA LEU A 159 -11.35 8.33 -14.89
C LEU A 159 -12.07 8.79 -16.16
N SER A 160 -11.53 8.48 -17.35
CA SER A 160 -12.09 9.00 -18.62
C SER A 160 -13.50 8.44 -18.89
N LYS A 161 -14.25 9.05 -19.82
CA LYS A 161 -15.60 8.54 -20.15
C LYS A 161 -15.55 7.16 -20.78
N HIS A 162 -14.52 6.87 -21.60
CA HIS A 162 -14.30 5.52 -22.11
C HIS A 162 -14.01 4.53 -20.98
N GLN A 163 -13.15 4.85 -20.01
CA GLN A 163 -12.86 3.92 -18.90
C GLN A 163 -14.07 3.64 -18.01
N GLN A 164 -15.01 4.58 -17.92
CA GLN A 164 -16.28 4.38 -17.22
C GLN A 164 -17.28 3.52 -18.01
N SER A 165 -17.12 3.44 -19.33
CA SER A 165 -18.08 2.75 -20.19
C SER A 165 -18.06 1.24 -19.92
N HIS A 166 -19.22 0.61 -20.11
CA HIS A 166 -19.36 -0.84 -19.95
C HIS A 166 -18.39 -1.61 -20.88
N ASP A 167 -18.21 -1.13 -22.11
CA ASP A 167 -17.34 -1.74 -23.12
C ASP A 167 -15.86 -1.69 -22.74
N SER A 168 -15.45 -0.79 -21.84
CA SER A 168 -14.09 -0.71 -21.33
C SER A 168 -13.95 -1.42 -19.99
N ILE A 169 -14.77 -1.07 -18.99
CA ILE A 169 -14.57 -1.53 -17.61
C ILE A 169 -14.77 -3.04 -17.46
N VAL A 170 -15.64 -3.67 -18.25
CA VAL A 170 -15.90 -5.11 -18.15
C VAL A 170 -14.73 -5.95 -18.65
N PRO A 171 -14.19 -5.75 -19.88
CA PRO A 171 -12.97 -6.43 -20.31
C PRO A 171 -11.78 -6.20 -19.37
N TRP A 172 -11.57 -4.94 -18.94
CA TRP A 172 -10.49 -4.62 -17.99
C TRP A 172 -10.68 -5.30 -16.64
N GLY A 173 -11.91 -5.32 -16.12
CA GLY A 173 -12.25 -6.06 -14.90
C GLY A 173 -11.90 -7.54 -15.03
N ARG A 174 -12.32 -8.18 -16.12
CA ARG A 174 -12.00 -9.60 -16.37
C ARG A 174 -10.50 -9.85 -16.39
N LEU A 175 -9.72 -9.02 -17.10
CA LEU A 175 -8.26 -9.12 -17.12
C LEU A 175 -7.67 -8.96 -15.71
N LEU A 176 -8.10 -7.95 -14.96
CA LEU A 176 -7.62 -7.70 -13.60
C LEU A 176 -7.89 -8.88 -12.67
N PHE A 177 -9.10 -9.45 -12.72
CA PHE A 177 -9.45 -10.64 -11.94
C PHE A 177 -8.64 -11.87 -12.35
N GLN A 178 -8.40 -12.07 -13.66
CA GLN A 178 -7.55 -13.17 -14.14
C GLN A 178 -6.12 -13.04 -13.61
N VAL A 179 -5.53 -11.83 -13.61
CA VAL A 179 -4.19 -11.59 -13.06
C VAL A 179 -4.14 -11.83 -11.56
N VAL A 180 -5.16 -11.39 -10.81
CA VAL A 180 -5.24 -11.62 -9.37
C VAL A 180 -5.32 -13.12 -9.06
N ASN A 181 -6.14 -13.87 -9.81
CA ASN A 181 -6.30 -15.31 -9.61
C ASN A 181 -5.17 -16.16 -10.23
N LEU A 182 -4.29 -15.55 -11.04
CA LEU A 182 -3.20 -16.26 -11.69
C LEU A 182 -2.28 -16.91 -10.67
N GLN A 183 -2.11 -18.22 -10.82
CA GLN A 183 -1.17 -19.00 -10.03
C GLN A 183 0.20 -18.97 -10.68
N VAL A 184 1.11 -18.24 -10.05
CA VAL A 184 2.49 -18.11 -10.53
C VAL A 184 3.23 -19.38 -10.11
N PRO A 185 3.72 -20.21 -11.06
CA PRO A 185 4.45 -21.42 -10.71
C PRO A 185 5.69 -21.09 -9.88
N ASN A 186 5.98 -21.91 -8.86
CA ASN A 186 7.15 -21.70 -7.99
C ASN A 186 8.46 -21.73 -8.79
N GLU A 187 8.54 -22.54 -9.85
CA GLU A 187 9.70 -22.60 -10.77
C GLU A 187 9.92 -21.29 -11.55
N GLY A 188 8.89 -20.44 -11.66
CA GLY A 188 8.92 -19.18 -12.42
C GLY A 188 9.34 -17.96 -11.60
N VAL A 189 9.65 -18.12 -10.32
CA VAL A 189 10.00 -17.01 -9.42
C VAL A 189 11.14 -17.38 -8.45
N PRO A 190 11.93 -16.40 -7.97
CA PRO A 190 12.96 -16.64 -6.97
C PRO A 190 12.44 -17.29 -5.67
N GLU A 191 13.27 -18.11 -5.04
CA GLU A 191 12.98 -18.72 -3.74
C GLU A 191 12.94 -17.68 -2.61
N ASN A 192 13.93 -16.78 -2.57
CA ASN A 192 13.99 -15.69 -1.61
C ASN A 192 12.79 -14.73 -1.80
N GLU A 193 12.07 -14.42 -0.72
CA GLU A 193 10.82 -13.65 -0.76
C GLU A 193 11.01 -12.22 -1.27
N ASP A 194 12.11 -11.55 -0.92
CA ASP A 194 12.36 -10.17 -1.33
C ASP A 194 12.65 -10.08 -2.83
N ASP A 195 13.36 -11.07 -3.38
CA ASP A 195 13.60 -11.16 -4.82
C ASP A 195 12.36 -11.64 -5.58
N ARG A 196 11.57 -12.53 -4.99
CA ARG A 196 10.27 -12.94 -5.50
C ARG A 196 9.34 -11.75 -5.67
N GLU A 197 9.28 -10.86 -4.68
CA GLU A 197 8.47 -9.64 -4.73
C GLU A 197 8.93 -8.66 -5.84
N LYS A 198 10.22 -8.68 -6.19
CA LYS A 198 10.80 -7.89 -7.29
C LYS A 198 10.60 -8.51 -8.68
N SER A 199 10.09 -9.74 -8.79
CA SER A 199 9.81 -10.39 -10.07
C SER A 199 8.71 -9.66 -10.85
N GLU A 200 8.73 -9.80 -12.18
CA GLU A 200 7.76 -9.12 -13.06
C GLU A 200 6.33 -9.67 -12.85
N TRP A 201 6.18 -10.95 -12.48
CA TRP A 201 4.89 -11.54 -12.11
C TRP A 201 4.27 -10.84 -10.90
N TRP A 202 5.04 -10.68 -9.82
CA TRP A 202 4.53 -10.04 -8.61
C TRP A 202 4.34 -8.53 -8.78
N LYS A 203 5.12 -7.87 -9.64
CA LYS A 203 4.83 -6.50 -10.08
C LYS A 203 3.50 -6.41 -10.83
N ALA A 204 3.24 -7.31 -11.77
CA ALA A 204 1.97 -7.34 -12.51
C ALA A 204 0.78 -7.55 -11.56
N LYS A 205 0.83 -8.57 -10.70
CA LYS A 205 -0.20 -8.84 -9.68
C LYS A 205 -0.44 -7.61 -8.80
N LYS A 206 0.62 -7.01 -8.24
CA LYS A 206 0.51 -5.78 -7.44
C LYS A 206 -0.27 -4.68 -8.15
N TRP A 207 -0.02 -4.44 -9.44
CA TRP A 207 -0.75 -3.41 -10.17
C TRP A 207 -2.22 -3.78 -10.39
N ALA A 208 -2.55 -5.06 -10.60
CA ALA A 208 -3.95 -5.49 -10.65
C ALA A 208 -4.69 -5.19 -9.34
N TYR A 209 -4.09 -5.53 -8.19
CA TYR A 209 -4.61 -5.15 -6.87
C TYR A 209 -4.76 -3.63 -6.72
N SER A 210 -3.73 -2.88 -7.10
CA SER A 210 -3.71 -1.41 -6.99
C SER A 210 -4.79 -0.74 -7.86
N VAL A 211 -5.05 -1.26 -9.06
CA VAL A 211 -6.09 -0.75 -9.97
C VAL A 211 -7.47 -0.99 -9.39
N LEU A 212 -7.79 -2.23 -8.99
CA LEU A 212 -9.09 -2.58 -8.41
C LEU A 212 -9.37 -1.77 -7.14
N GLY A 213 -8.38 -1.66 -6.25
CA GLY A 213 -8.49 -0.82 -5.05
C GLY A 213 -8.68 0.66 -5.36
N ARG A 214 -7.96 1.20 -6.35
CA ARG A 214 -8.10 2.62 -6.77
C ARG A 214 -9.46 2.91 -7.39
N LEU A 215 -9.95 2.01 -8.24
CA LEU A 215 -11.28 2.10 -8.83
C LEU A 215 -12.34 2.16 -7.74
N PHE A 216 -12.28 1.27 -6.75
CA PHE A 216 -13.24 1.27 -5.64
C PHE A 216 -13.14 2.53 -4.77
N HIS A 217 -11.96 2.80 -4.20
CA HIS A 217 -11.78 3.86 -3.21
C HIS A 217 -12.05 5.26 -3.76
N ARG A 218 -11.60 5.57 -4.99
CA ARG A 218 -11.68 6.93 -5.54
C ARG A 218 -12.93 7.18 -6.39
N TYR A 219 -13.42 6.17 -7.11
CA TYR A 219 -14.46 6.36 -8.12
C TYR A 219 -15.69 5.47 -7.89
N GLY A 220 -15.52 4.32 -7.24
CA GLY A 220 -16.48 3.22 -7.21
C GLY A 220 -17.33 3.12 -5.93
N ASN A 221 -17.22 4.10 -5.03
CA ASN A 221 -17.91 4.08 -3.73
C ASN A 221 -18.86 5.29 -3.58
N PRO A 222 -20.16 5.16 -3.91
CA PRO A 222 -21.11 6.27 -3.86
C PRO A 222 -21.17 6.96 -2.50
N SER A 223 -21.06 6.19 -1.41
CA SER A 223 -21.20 6.70 -0.05
C SER A 223 -20.02 7.54 0.43
N GLN A 224 -18.84 7.31 -0.16
CA GLN A 224 -17.60 8.01 0.18
C GLN A 224 -17.11 8.93 -0.94
N LEU A 225 -17.84 9.01 -2.06
CA LEU A 225 -17.49 9.85 -3.20
C LEU A 225 -17.58 11.34 -2.83
N PRO A 226 -16.48 12.11 -2.91
CA PRO A 226 -16.48 13.54 -2.60
C PRO A 226 -17.48 14.31 -3.47
N SER A 227 -18.13 15.34 -2.93
CA SER A 227 -19.16 16.13 -3.63
C SER A 227 -18.75 16.62 -5.03
N PRO A 228 -17.51 17.14 -5.26
CA PRO A 228 -17.09 17.58 -6.59
C PRO A 228 -17.05 16.45 -7.62
N LEU A 229 -16.77 15.21 -7.19
CA LEU A 229 -16.63 14.05 -8.06
C LEU A 229 -17.97 13.37 -8.40
N LYS A 230 -19.03 13.67 -7.66
CA LYS A 230 -20.35 13.06 -7.89
C LYS A 230 -20.92 13.39 -9.26
N LYS A 231 -20.68 14.61 -9.76
CA LYS A 231 -21.14 15.02 -11.09
C LYS A 231 -20.65 14.08 -12.19
N ASP A 232 -19.40 13.64 -12.10
CA ASP A 232 -18.75 12.90 -13.17
C ASP A 232 -18.78 11.38 -12.96
N TYR A 233 -18.83 10.91 -11.71
CA TYR A 233 -18.62 9.50 -11.37
C TYR A 233 -19.74 8.83 -10.58
N LEU A 234 -20.83 9.52 -10.21
CA LEU A 234 -21.89 8.89 -9.41
C LEU A 234 -22.51 7.67 -10.09
N ALA A 235 -22.86 7.77 -11.37
CA ALA A 235 -23.42 6.66 -12.14
C ALA A 235 -22.45 5.46 -12.22
N PHE A 236 -21.16 5.75 -12.44
CA PHE A 236 -20.12 4.72 -12.40
C PHE A 236 -20.03 4.08 -11.01
N ALA A 237 -20.05 4.88 -9.94
CA ALA A 237 -19.95 4.41 -8.58
C ALA A 237 -21.10 3.47 -8.19
N GLU A 238 -22.33 3.83 -8.57
CA GLU A 238 -23.53 3.04 -8.30
C GLU A 238 -23.47 1.69 -9.01
N HIS A 239 -23.03 1.67 -10.27
CA HIS A 239 -22.81 0.43 -11.01
C HIS A 239 -21.66 -0.41 -10.42
N PHE A 240 -20.53 0.24 -10.09
CA PHE A 240 -19.32 -0.43 -9.61
C PHE A 240 -19.53 -1.11 -8.26
N VAL A 241 -20.20 -0.46 -7.31
CA VAL A 241 -20.43 -1.02 -5.97
C VAL A 241 -21.37 -2.24 -6.00
N VAL A 242 -22.25 -2.34 -7.00
CA VAL A 242 -23.17 -3.47 -7.15
C VAL A 242 -22.53 -4.63 -7.90
N ASN A 243 -21.78 -4.36 -8.97
CA ASN A 243 -21.32 -5.41 -9.89
C ASN A 243 -19.85 -5.80 -9.73
N PHE A 244 -18.98 -4.87 -9.30
CA PHE A 244 -17.53 -5.11 -9.22
C PHE A 244 -17.07 -5.30 -7.78
N ALA A 245 -17.51 -4.46 -6.83
CA ALA A 245 -17.05 -4.54 -5.45
C ALA A 245 -17.29 -5.92 -4.79
N PRO A 246 -18.43 -6.61 -5.01
CA PRO A 246 -18.63 -7.97 -4.47
C PRO A 246 -17.66 -9.00 -5.08
N GLU A 247 -17.34 -8.89 -6.36
CA GLU A 247 -16.41 -9.82 -7.03
C GLU A 247 -14.95 -9.55 -6.62
N ILE A 248 -14.57 -8.28 -6.39
CA ILE A 248 -13.29 -7.93 -5.76
C ILE A 248 -13.21 -8.53 -4.37
N PHE A 249 -14.28 -8.39 -3.57
CA PHE A 249 -14.31 -8.96 -2.23
C PHE A 249 -14.12 -10.47 -2.24
N LYS A 250 -14.91 -11.21 -3.04
CA LYS A 250 -14.80 -12.68 -3.16
C LYS A 250 -13.40 -13.10 -3.60
N THR A 251 -12.86 -12.43 -4.62
CA THR A 251 -11.53 -12.72 -5.13
C THR A 251 -10.48 -12.51 -4.04
N TYR A 252 -10.51 -11.37 -3.33
CA TYR A 252 -9.51 -11.07 -2.30
C TYR A 252 -9.65 -11.99 -1.08
N LEU A 253 -10.87 -12.32 -0.69
CA LEU A 253 -11.12 -13.30 0.37
C LEU A 253 -10.50 -14.66 0.01
N HIS A 254 -10.70 -15.13 -1.23
CA HIS A 254 -10.10 -16.36 -1.70
C HIS A 254 -8.56 -16.32 -1.67
N GLN A 255 -7.95 -15.19 -2.07
CA GLN A 255 -6.49 -15.03 -1.99
C GLN A 255 -5.99 -15.05 -0.53
N VAL A 256 -6.75 -14.51 0.42
CA VAL A 256 -6.44 -14.62 1.85
C VAL A 256 -6.58 -16.07 2.33
N GLU A 257 -7.60 -16.80 1.92
CA GLU A 257 -7.77 -18.22 2.27
C GLU A 257 -6.59 -19.08 1.78
N LEU A 258 -6.12 -18.83 0.56
CA LEU A 258 -4.95 -19.53 0.00
C LEU A 258 -3.66 -19.20 0.75
N LEU A 259 -3.50 -17.95 1.17
CA LEU A 259 -2.37 -17.52 2.02
C LEU A 259 -2.43 -18.19 3.40
N VAL A 260 -3.57 -18.09 4.08
CA VAL A 260 -3.76 -18.58 5.46
C VAL A 260 -3.65 -20.11 5.52
N SER A 261 -4.13 -20.83 4.51
CA SER A 261 -3.98 -22.29 4.43
C SER A 261 -2.60 -22.76 4.02
N GLY A 262 -1.65 -21.84 3.74
CA GLY A 262 -0.30 -22.17 3.27
C GLY A 262 -0.25 -22.72 1.85
N GLN A 263 -1.36 -22.68 1.10
CA GLN A 263 -1.41 -23.17 -0.27
C GLN A 263 -0.63 -22.25 -1.22
N GLN A 264 -0.64 -20.94 -0.97
CA GLN A 264 0.00 -19.95 -1.84
C GLN A 264 0.63 -18.81 -1.07
N TRP A 265 1.81 -18.40 -1.50
CA TRP A 265 2.45 -17.18 -1.01
C TRP A 265 1.80 -15.93 -1.61
N LEU A 266 1.75 -14.85 -0.83
CA LEU A 266 1.22 -13.55 -1.26
C LEU A 266 2.18 -12.42 -0.89
N SER A 267 2.56 -11.58 -1.85
CA SER A 267 3.50 -10.48 -1.58
C SER A 267 2.97 -9.45 -0.59
N LYS A 268 3.89 -8.77 0.11
CA LYS A 268 3.58 -7.72 1.09
C LYS A 268 2.69 -6.63 0.44
N LYS A 269 3.02 -6.17 -0.76
CA LYS A 269 2.18 -5.16 -1.45
C LYS A 269 0.78 -5.67 -1.86
N ALA A 270 0.61 -6.96 -2.11
CA ALA A 270 -0.72 -7.52 -2.36
C ALA A 270 -1.55 -7.60 -1.06
N GLN A 271 -0.96 -8.06 0.04
CA GLN A 271 -1.59 -8.05 1.36
C GLN A 271 -2.03 -6.63 1.77
N TYR A 272 -1.16 -5.63 1.58
CA TYR A 272 -1.47 -4.21 1.79
C TYR A 272 -2.73 -3.75 1.03
N HIS A 273 -2.82 -4.08 -0.26
CA HIS A 273 -3.97 -3.69 -1.07
C HIS A 273 -5.26 -4.41 -0.66
N ILE A 274 -5.18 -5.66 -0.24
CA ILE A 274 -6.34 -6.40 0.31
C ILE A 274 -6.83 -5.73 1.59
N PHE A 275 -5.95 -5.45 2.56
CA PHE A 275 -6.33 -4.76 3.79
C PHE A 275 -6.93 -3.38 3.53
N THR A 276 -6.34 -2.62 2.61
CA THR A 276 -6.86 -1.31 2.20
C THR A 276 -8.28 -1.46 1.64
N PHE A 277 -8.51 -2.44 0.75
CA PHE A 277 -9.84 -2.69 0.21
C PHE A 277 -10.86 -3.09 1.29
N PHE A 278 -10.51 -4.00 2.20
CA PHE A 278 -11.40 -4.38 3.30
C PHE A 278 -11.71 -3.21 4.25
N THR A 279 -10.73 -2.33 4.48
CA THR A 279 -10.92 -1.08 5.24
C THR A 279 -11.98 -0.19 4.60
N GLU A 280 -11.93 -0.03 3.28
CA GLU A 280 -12.90 0.74 2.51
C GLU A 280 -14.30 0.10 2.49
N CYS A 281 -14.38 -1.23 2.66
CA CYS A 281 -15.64 -1.95 2.74
C CYS A 281 -16.40 -1.76 4.07
N VAL A 282 -15.73 -1.29 5.14
CA VAL A 282 -16.33 -1.21 6.48
C VAL A 282 -17.48 -0.21 6.57
N LYS A 283 -17.31 0.99 6.01
CA LYS A 283 -18.28 2.10 6.17
C LYS A 283 -19.54 1.95 5.30
N PRO A 284 -19.45 1.64 3.99
CA PRO A 284 -20.64 1.52 3.13
C PRO A 284 -21.51 0.34 3.58
N LYS A 285 -22.83 0.54 3.66
CA LYS A 285 -23.77 -0.50 4.13
C LYS A 285 -23.74 -1.76 3.25
N SER A 286 -23.66 -1.58 1.92
CA SER A 286 -23.67 -2.67 0.94
C SER A 286 -22.44 -3.59 1.09
N THR A 287 -21.24 -3.02 1.10
CA THR A 287 -20.00 -3.79 1.25
C THR A 287 -19.82 -4.32 2.66
N TRP A 288 -20.31 -3.60 3.69
CA TRP A 288 -20.31 -4.10 5.06
C TRP A 288 -21.15 -5.37 5.20
N ALA A 289 -22.30 -5.47 4.53
CA ALA A 289 -23.13 -6.66 4.57
C ALA A 289 -22.36 -7.92 4.10
N ILE A 290 -21.43 -7.74 3.16
CA ILE A 290 -20.56 -8.80 2.64
C ILE A 290 -19.39 -9.07 3.60
N LEU A 291 -18.78 -8.02 4.17
CA LEU A 291 -17.64 -8.16 5.09
C LEU A 291 -18.02 -8.72 6.47
N LYS A 292 -19.19 -8.36 7.00
CA LYS A 292 -19.67 -8.70 8.34
C LYS A 292 -19.60 -10.20 8.68
N PRO A 293 -19.97 -11.17 7.82
CA PRO A 293 -19.84 -12.57 8.18
C PRO A 293 -18.38 -13.05 8.32
N HIS A 294 -17.40 -12.31 7.78
CA HIS A 294 -16.01 -12.74 7.73
C HIS A 294 -15.07 -11.96 8.66
N PHE A 295 -15.50 -10.83 9.24
CA PHE A 295 -14.58 -9.92 9.96
C PHE A 295 -13.81 -10.63 11.08
N GLN A 296 -14.45 -11.52 11.83
CA GLN A 296 -13.81 -12.19 12.96
C GLN A 296 -12.70 -13.13 12.45
N THR A 297 -12.99 -13.96 11.45
CA THR A 297 -11.99 -14.82 10.82
C THR A 297 -10.85 -13.98 10.24
N LEU A 298 -11.14 -12.90 9.52
CA LEU A 298 -10.12 -12.01 8.97
C LEU A 298 -9.25 -11.37 10.06
N VAL A 299 -9.83 -11.00 11.20
CA VAL A 299 -9.06 -10.48 12.34
C VAL A 299 -8.13 -11.58 12.88
N GLN A 300 -8.64 -12.78 13.07
CA GLN A 300 -7.90 -13.89 13.68
C GLN A 300 -6.80 -14.47 12.78
N SER A 301 -7.10 -14.68 11.49
CA SER A 301 -6.22 -15.41 10.58
C SER A 301 -5.41 -14.52 9.64
N PHE A 302 -5.77 -13.24 9.49
CA PHE A 302 -5.08 -12.34 8.57
C PHE A 302 -4.51 -11.09 9.23
N VAL A 303 -5.28 -10.39 10.10
CA VAL A 303 -4.76 -9.22 10.84
C VAL A 303 -3.77 -9.66 11.91
N TYR A 304 -4.18 -10.52 12.83
CA TYR A 304 -3.39 -10.90 14.01
C TYR A 304 -1.97 -11.38 13.69
N PRO A 305 -1.73 -12.26 12.68
CA PRO A 305 -0.36 -12.66 12.32
C PRO A 305 0.56 -11.50 11.92
N GLN A 306 0.03 -10.38 11.41
CA GLN A 306 0.85 -9.20 11.09
C GLN A 306 1.34 -8.47 12.35
N LEU A 307 0.57 -8.54 13.44
CA LEU A 307 0.89 -7.89 14.71
C LEU A 307 1.76 -8.77 15.62
N CYS A 308 1.84 -10.08 15.37
CA CYS A 308 2.72 -11.00 16.07
C CYS A 308 4.22 -10.62 15.93
N PHE A 309 5.03 -11.17 16.84
CA PHE A 309 6.48 -11.07 16.74
C PHE A 309 6.97 -12.11 15.74
N THR A 310 7.68 -11.70 14.68
CA THR A 310 8.08 -12.59 13.58
C THR A 310 9.58 -12.87 13.62
N PRO A 311 10.07 -13.92 12.94
CA PRO A 311 11.50 -14.15 12.78
C PRO A 311 12.25 -12.94 12.19
N LEU A 312 11.62 -12.22 11.26
CA LEU A 312 12.17 -10.97 10.71
C LEU A 312 12.29 -9.85 11.76
N LYS A 313 11.30 -9.72 12.65
CA LYS A 313 11.38 -8.78 13.79
C LYS A 313 12.46 -9.19 14.78
N GLN A 314 12.64 -10.50 15.04
CA GLN A 314 13.71 -11.02 15.90
C GLN A 314 15.08 -10.71 15.29
N GLU A 315 15.27 -10.99 14.00
CA GLU A 315 16.53 -10.70 13.31
C GLU A 315 16.85 -9.20 13.36
N LEU A 316 15.87 -8.33 13.07
CA LEU A 316 16.06 -6.88 13.16
C LEU A 316 16.36 -6.42 14.59
N TRP A 317 15.67 -6.98 15.59
CA TRP A 317 15.93 -6.70 17.00
C TRP A 317 17.39 -7.02 17.39
N GLU A 318 17.90 -8.16 16.95
CA GLU A 318 19.26 -8.64 17.29
C GLU A 318 20.36 -7.91 16.50
N THR A 319 20.10 -7.62 15.22
CA THR A 319 21.13 -7.09 14.31
C THR A 319 21.18 -5.56 14.28
N ASP A 320 20.03 -4.88 14.41
CA ASP A 320 19.92 -3.43 14.43
C ASP A 320 18.72 -2.98 15.32
N PRO A 321 18.87 -3.05 16.66
CA PRO A 321 17.80 -2.69 17.59
C PRO A 321 17.35 -1.22 17.48
N VAL A 322 18.22 -0.33 16.96
CA VAL A 322 17.87 1.07 16.72
C VAL A 322 16.90 1.18 15.56
N ASP A 323 17.16 0.48 14.46
CA ASP A 323 16.25 0.44 13.30
C ASP A 323 14.93 -0.28 13.61
N TYR A 324 14.97 -1.35 14.41
CA TYR A 324 13.76 -1.98 14.96
C TYR A 324 12.90 -0.94 15.67
N THR A 325 13.51 -0.18 16.59
CA THR A 325 12.82 0.80 17.41
C THR A 325 12.21 1.92 16.57
N ARG A 326 12.97 2.44 15.59
CA ARG A 326 12.48 3.45 14.64
C ARG A 326 11.23 2.96 13.90
N THR A 327 11.31 1.73 13.38
CA THR A 327 10.21 1.11 12.61
C THR A 327 8.99 0.79 13.48
N ALA A 328 9.20 0.41 14.75
CA ALA A 328 8.12 0.08 15.69
C ALA A 328 7.38 1.34 16.18
N ILE A 329 8.10 2.44 16.43
CA ILE A 329 7.50 3.72 16.86
C ILE A 329 6.81 4.42 15.69
N ASP A 330 7.44 4.42 14.52
CA ASP A 330 6.87 4.96 13.29
C ASP A 330 6.44 3.82 12.35
N GLU A 331 5.48 3.01 12.81
CA GLU A 331 4.83 1.98 11.97
C GLU A 331 4.16 2.60 10.71
N TYR A 332 4.08 3.93 10.64
CA TYR A 332 3.57 4.69 9.51
C TYR A 332 4.64 5.18 8.54
N GLU A 333 5.94 4.96 8.80
CA GLU A 333 7.01 5.41 7.90
C GLU A 333 6.97 4.67 6.54
N ASP A 334 6.58 3.39 6.51
CA ASP A 334 6.12 2.69 5.30
C ASP A 334 4.60 2.59 5.28
N PHE A 335 3.93 3.66 4.86
CA PHE A 335 2.47 3.71 4.61
C PHE A 335 1.93 2.60 3.67
N ALA A 336 2.80 1.83 3.02
CA ALA A 336 2.45 0.73 2.14
C ALA A 336 2.86 -0.66 2.69
N ALA A 337 3.10 -0.79 4.00
CA ALA A 337 3.36 -2.06 4.67
C ALA A 337 2.05 -2.81 5.04
N PRO A 338 2.04 -4.16 5.01
CA PRO A 338 0.89 -4.96 5.42
C PRO A 338 0.41 -4.66 6.84
N VAL A 339 1.35 -4.52 7.78
CA VAL A 339 1.02 -4.32 9.20
C VAL A 339 0.26 -3.01 9.44
N SER A 340 0.72 -1.90 8.87
CA SER A 340 0.05 -0.59 9.00
C SER A 340 -1.36 -0.61 8.37
N ALA A 341 -1.54 -1.35 7.27
CA ALA A 341 -2.86 -1.53 6.66
C ALA A 341 -3.77 -2.47 7.47
N ALA A 342 -3.21 -3.50 8.11
CA ALA A 342 -3.94 -4.38 9.03
C ALA A 342 -4.41 -3.61 10.29
N THR A 343 -3.53 -2.78 10.87
CA THR A 343 -3.86 -1.87 11.98
C THR A 343 -4.94 -0.86 11.56
N SER A 344 -4.85 -0.30 10.36
CA SER A 344 -5.88 0.60 9.81
C SER A 344 -7.24 -0.09 9.64
N PHE A 345 -7.24 -1.35 9.19
CA PHE A 345 -8.45 -2.17 9.10
C PHE A 345 -9.05 -2.42 10.49
N LEU A 346 -8.20 -2.78 11.46
CA LEU A 346 -8.59 -2.98 12.85
C LEU A 346 -9.24 -1.72 13.45
N PHE A 347 -8.65 -0.54 13.22
CA PHE A 347 -9.19 0.74 13.66
C PHE A 347 -10.52 1.08 12.99
N SER A 348 -10.66 0.79 11.70
CA SER A 348 -11.92 0.99 10.96
C SER A 348 -13.03 0.13 11.55
N LEU A 349 -12.75 -1.14 11.86
CA LEU A 349 -13.70 -2.03 12.53
C LEU A 349 -14.08 -1.49 13.91
N ALA A 350 -13.10 -1.12 14.74
CA ALA A 350 -13.33 -0.65 16.11
C ALA A 350 -14.09 0.69 16.17
N SER A 351 -13.86 1.59 15.22
CA SER A 351 -14.45 2.94 15.19
C SER A 351 -15.81 3.01 14.48
N SER A 352 -15.99 2.28 13.38
CA SER A 352 -17.17 2.43 12.50
C SER A 352 -18.23 1.37 12.73
N ARG A 353 -17.86 0.21 13.29
CA ARG A 353 -18.75 -0.94 13.53
C ARG A 353 -18.69 -1.43 14.98
N THR A 354 -18.32 -0.55 15.90
CA THR A 354 -18.02 -0.82 17.32
C THR A 354 -18.98 -1.81 17.99
N LYS A 355 -20.30 -1.59 17.85
CA LYS A 355 -21.34 -2.42 18.47
C LYS A 355 -21.29 -3.89 18.06
N THR A 356 -20.78 -4.18 16.87
CA THR A 356 -20.71 -5.53 16.30
C THR A 356 -19.33 -6.14 16.42
N THR A 357 -18.27 -5.33 16.28
CA THR A 357 -16.91 -5.84 16.06
C THR A 357 -16.03 -5.73 17.31
N PHE A 358 -16.25 -4.73 18.16
CA PHE A 358 -15.26 -4.37 19.18
C PHE A 358 -15.12 -5.44 20.28
N LEU A 359 -16.23 -5.86 20.89
CA LEU A 359 -16.19 -6.91 21.92
C LEU A 359 -15.67 -8.25 21.39
N PRO A 360 -16.09 -8.76 20.21
CA PRO A 360 -15.50 -9.98 19.64
C PRO A 360 -13.99 -9.91 19.41
N ILE A 361 -13.46 -8.74 19.02
CA ILE A 361 -12.02 -8.53 18.86
C ILE A 361 -11.31 -8.61 20.22
N LEU A 362 -11.84 -7.96 21.25
CA LEU A 362 -11.29 -8.04 22.60
C LEU A 362 -11.39 -9.46 23.19
N GLN A 363 -12.48 -10.18 22.92
CA GLN A 363 -12.63 -11.59 23.31
C GLN A 363 -11.57 -12.47 22.67
N PHE A 364 -11.26 -12.25 21.38
CA PHE A 364 -10.17 -12.94 20.72
C PHE A 364 -8.81 -12.66 21.39
N ILE A 365 -8.49 -11.38 21.66
CA ILE A 365 -7.26 -11.00 22.37
C ILE A 365 -7.15 -11.74 23.71
N ASN A 366 -8.19 -11.72 24.53
CA ASN A 366 -8.22 -12.45 25.80
C ASN A 366 -8.03 -13.96 25.59
N SER A 367 -8.70 -14.55 24.60
CA SER A 367 -8.56 -15.99 24.32
C SER A 367 -7.14 -16.41 23.98
N VAL A 368 -6.37 -15.56 23.29
CA VAL A 368 -4.95 -15.82 23.02
C VAL A 368 -4.15 -15.73 24.32
N LEU A 369 -4.37 -14.69 25.13
CA LEU A 369 -3.62 -14.42 26.36
C LEU A 369 -3.92 -15.42 27.50
N GLU A 370 -5.10 -16.04 27.49
CA GLU A 370 -5.51 -17.11 28.43
C GLU A 370 -5.09 -18.51 27.96
N SER A 371 -4.75 -18.67 26.68
CA SER A 371 -4.27 -19.93 26.14
C SER A 371 -2.78 -20.17 26.41
N ASN A 372 -2.29 -21.38 26.11
CA ASN A 372 -0.87 -21.72 26.10
C ASN A 372 -0.14 -21.21 24.83
N ALA A 373 -0.54 -20.06 24.29
CA ALA A 373 0.05 -19.46 23.11
C ALA A 373 1.55 -19.18 23.33
N ALA A 374 2.34 -19.33 22.27
CA ALA A 374 3.77 -19.06 22.34
C ALA A 374 4.03 -17.55 22.59
N PRO A 375 5.18 -17.16 23.16
CA PRO A 375 5.47 -15.75 23.42
C PRO A 375 5.30 -14.81 22.20
N PRO A 376 5.68 -15.19 20.96
CA PRO A 376 5.45 -14.35 19.77
C PRO A 376 3.96 -14.08 19.45
N GLU A 377 3.10 -15.04 19.78
CA GLU A 377 1.64 -14.96 19.63
C GLU A 377 1.05 -14.06 20.74
N ARG A 378 1.47 -14.28 21.98
CA ARG A 378 1.11 -13.41 23.12
C ARG A 378 1.50 -11.95 22.87
N PHE A 379 2.70 -11.72 22.31
CA PHE A 379 3.12 -10.40 21.84
C PHE A 379 2.10 -9.80 20.86
N GLY A 380 1.62 -10.59 19.89
CA GLY A 380 0.62 -10.12 18.92
C GLY A 380 -0.68 -9.67 19.58
N ALA A 381 -1.15 -10.38 20.60
CA ALA A 381 -2.35 -10.01 21.34
C ALA A 381 -2.16 -8.74 22.18
N LEU A 382 -0.99 -8.58 22.82
CA LEU A 382 -0.63 -7.34 23.52
C LEU A 382 -0.43 -6.17 22.55
N ASN A 383 0.12 -6.41 21.36
CA ASN A 383 0.27 -5.40 20.31
C ASN A 383 -1.09 -4.95 19.77
N MET A 384 -2.03 -5.87 19.56
CA MET A 384 -3.42 -5.51 19.27
C MET A 384 -4.07 -4.70 20.40
N THR A 385 -3.73 -4.99 21.66
CA THR A 385 -4.20 -4.24 22.83
C THR A 385 -3.67 -2.81 22.81
N ALA A 386 -2.36 -2.63 22.62
CA ALA A 386 -1.73 -1.31 22.48
C ALA A 386 -2.37 -0.52 21.32
N ALA A 387 -2.51 -1.13 20.14
CA ALA A 387 -3.18 -0.51 19.01
C ALA A 387 -4.63 -0.07 19.35
N LEU A 388 -5.38 -0.89 20.08
CA LEU A 388 -6.77 -0.62 20.45
C LEU A 388 -6.96 0.24 21.70
N GLY A 389 -5.88 0.65 22.40
CA GLY A 389 -5.95 1.31 23.70
C GLY A 389 -6.84 2.55 23.70
N ASN A 390 -6.74 3.42 22.69
CA ASN A 390 -7.63 4.58 22.54
C ASN A 390 -9.12 4.21 22.51
N PHE A 391 -9.46 3.10 21.84
CA PHE A 391 -10.85 2.63 21.75
C PHE A 391 -11.30 1.99 23.07
N MET A 392 -10.42 1.22 23.73
CA MET A 392 -10.70 0.60 25.03
C MET A 392 -10.97 1.66 26.10
N MET A 393 -10.12 2.69 26.18
CA MET A 393 -10.22 3.74 27.18
C MET A 393 -11.42 4.68 26.97
N ARG A 394 -12.01 4.72 25.77
CA ARG A 394 -13.23 5.48 25.45
C ARG A 394 -14.53 4.67 25.57
N HIS A 395 -14.44 3.35 25.68
CA HIS A 395 -15.62 2.48 25.65
C HIS A 395 -16.16 2.22 27.07
N PRO A 396 -17.43 2.57 27.37
CA PRO A 396 -17.95 2.62 28.74
C PRO A 396 -18.00 1.26 29.45
N GLN A 397 -18.17 0.17 28.71
CA GLN A 397 -18.19 -1.18 29.28
C GLN A 397 -16.80 -1.83 29.38
N VAL A 398 -15.80 -1.28 28.68
CA VAL A 398 -14.46 -1.88 28.60
C VAL A 398 -13.52 -1.14 29.53
N ARG A 399 -13.54 0.21 29.54
CA ARG A 399 -12.70 1.07 30.37
C ARG A 399 -12.61 0.60 31.84
N PRO A 400 -13.71 0.25 32.55
CA PRO A 400 -13.62 -0.17 33.96
C PRO A 400 -12.85 -1.48 34.18
N ASN A 401 -12.71 -2.32 33.16
CA ASN A 401 -12.04 -3.62 33.24
C ASN A 401 -10.58 -3.57 32.75
N VAL A 402 -10.11 -2.42 32.24
CA VAL A 402 -8.74 -2.29 31.71
C VAL A 402 -7.70 -2.52 32.81
N GLU A 403 -7.94 -2.03 34.02
CA GLU A 403 -7.01 -2.25 35.15
C GLU A 403 -6.84 -3.75 35.46
N GLN A 404 -7.95 -4.48 35.54
CA GLN A 404 -7.92 -5.93 35.79
C GLN A 404 -7.20 -6.67 34.66
N PHE A 405 -7.45 -6.30 33.41
CA PHE A 405 -6.76 -6.86 32.25
C PHE A 405 -5.24 -6.65 32.35
N VAL A 406 -4.82 -5.43 32.71
CA VAL A 406 -3.39 -5.08 32.87
C VAL A 406 -2.74 -5.91 33.98
N VAL A 407 -3.38 -6.02 35.13
CA VAL A 407 -2.89 -6.85 36.25
C VAL A 407 -2.75 -8.31 35.84
N GLN A 408 -3.73 -8.84 35.09
CA GLN A 408 -3.78 -10.26 34.73
C GLN A 408 -2.81 -10.61 33.60
N HIS A 409 -2.67 -9.76 32.59
CA HIS A 409 -2.00 -10.12 31.33
C HIS A 409 -0.75 -9.30 31.01
N VAL A 410 -0.61 -8.10 31.57
CA VAL A 410 0.52 -7.20 31.27
C VAL A 410 1.57 -7.25 32.37
N PHE A 411 1.17 -7.19 33.64
CA PHE A 411 2.11 -7.20 34.78
C PHE A 411 3.04 -8.43 34.82
N PRO A 412 2.59 -9.66 34.51
CA PRO A 412 3.49 -10.81 34.48
C PRO A 412 4.65 -10.65 33.49
N GLU A 413 4.44 -9.90 32.40
CA GLU A 413 5.41 -9.76 31.32
C GLU A 413 6.53 -8.76 31.63
N PHE A 414 6.38 -7.91 32.66
CA PHE A 414 7.45 -6.99 33.10
C PHE A 414 8.74 -7.70 33.51
N ASN A 415 8.64 -8.94 33.98
CA ASN A 415 9.79 -9.75 34.39
C ASN A 415 10.09 -10.90 33.39
N SER A 416 9.55 -10.81 32.17
CA SER A 416 9.80 -11.80 31.13
C SER A 416 11.29 -11.86 30.79
N GLN A 417 11.80 -13.06 30.57
CA GLN A 417 13.18 -13.25 30.08
C GLN A 417 13.34 -12.76 28.64
N LEU A 418 12.23 -12.63 27.91
CA LEU A 418 12.19 -12.20 26.53
C LEU A 418 12.03 -10.66 26.49
N PRO A 419 12.99 -9.92 25.92
CA PRO A 419 12.96 -8.46 26.01
C PRO A 419 11.84 -7.82 25.19
N TYR A 420 11.48 -8.39 24.04
CA TYR A 420 10.33 -7.91 23.26
C TYR A 420 9.01 -8.05 24.01
N MET A 421 8.90 -9.00 24.96
CA MET A 421 7.71 -9.13 25.83
C MET A 421 7.69 -8.03 26.89
N ARG A 422 8.84 -7.68 27.47
CA ARG A 422 8.96 -6.54 28.39
C ARG A 422 8.60 -5.23 27.69
N ALA A 423 9.14 -5.01 26.49
CA ALA A 423 8.86 -3.81 25.69
C ALA A 423 7.38 -3.66 25.37
N ILE A 424 6.70 -4.70 24.84
CA ILE A 424 5.27 -4.57 24.52
C ILE A 424 4.39 -4.37 25.77
N ALA A 425 4.76 -4.97 26.91
CA ALA A 425 4.04 -4.77 28.16
C ALA A 425 4.12 -3.30 28.60
N ILE A 426 5.28 -2.68 28.46
CA ILE A 426 5.51 -1.26 28.75
C ILE A 426 4.75 -0.38 27.75
N ASP A 427 4.73 -0.71 26.46
CA ASP A 427 3.98 0.03 25.45
C ASP A 427 2.48 0.03 25.71
N VAL A 428 1.93 -1.09 26.20
CA VAL A 428 0.52 -1.16 26.64
C VAL A 428 0.25 -0.18 27.78
N ILE A 429 1.13 -0.09 28.78
CA ILE A 429 1.03 0.89 29.88
C ILE A 429 1.07 2.32 29.34
N GLY A 430 2.08 2.66 28.52
CA GLY A 430 2.20 4.00 27.94
C GLY A 430 0.97 4.40 27.13
N THR A 431 0.39 3.46 26.37
CA THR A 431 -0.80 3.68 25.56
C THR A 431 -2.04 3.99 26.41
N ILE A 432 -2.32 3.20 27.44
CA ILE A 432 -3.52 3.42 28.26
C ILE A 432 -3.40 4.70 29.09
N GLU A 433 -2.19 5.01 29.58
CA GLU A 433 -1.87 6.23 30.33
C GLU A 433 -2.08 7.48 29.49
N LYS A 434 -1.54 7.48 28.27
CA LYS A 434 -1.79 8.51 27.25
C LYS A 434 -3.28 8.76 26.99
N HIS A 435 -4.11 7.73 27.16
CA HIS A 435 -5.55 7.79 26.96
C HIS A 435 -6.35 7.90 28.26
N GLY A 436 -5.70 8.38 29.32
CA GLY A 436 -6.31 8.75 30.60
C GLY A 436 -6.70 7.53 31.42
N MET A 437 -5.74 6.66 31.73
CA MET A 437 -5.93 5.56 32.67
C MET A 437 -6.21 6.11 34.07
N GLU A 438 -7.24 5.56 34.71
CA GLU A 438 -7.58 5.85 36.11
C GLU A 438 -7.34 4.59 36.92
N TRP A 439 -6.31 4.61 37.76
CA TRP A 439 -5.99 3.50 38.64
C TRP A 439 -6.88 3.56 39.88
N THR A 440 -7.69 2.53 40.06
CA THR A 440 -8.54 2.37 41.25
C THR A 440 -7.76 1.81 42.43
N ASN A 441 -6.69 1.04 42.18
CA ASN A 441 -5.78 0.54 43.20
C ASN A 441 -4.40 1.20 43.08
N GLU A 442 -4.04 2.00 44.07
CA GLU A 442 -2.75 2.69 44.14
C GLU A 442 -1.55 1.73 44.07
N ALA A 443 -1.68 0.50 44.60
CA ALA A 443 -0.61 -0.50 44.50
C ALA A 443 -0.35 -0.94 43.05
N ASN A 444 -1.37 -0.93 42.20
CA ASN A 444 -1.22 -1.24 40.77
C ASN A 444 -0.48 -0.11 40.05
N LEU A 445 -0.84 1.15 40.32
CA LEU A 445 -0.11 2.32 39.82
C LEU A 445 1.36 2.29 40.23
N VAL A 446 1.64 2.02 41.51
CA VAL A 446 3.02 1.90 42.01
C VAL A 446 3.78 0.76 41.31
N THR A 447 3.12 -0.36 41.07
CA THR A 447 3.72 -1.50 40.36
C THR A 447 4.06 -1.14 38.91
N ALA A 448 3.12 -0.55 38.18
CA ALA A 448 3.33 -0.11 36.80
C ALA A 448 4.44 0.96 36.72
N THR A 449 4.41 1.96 37.61
CA THR A 449 5.41 3.04 37.64
C THR A 449 6.80 2.50 37.92
N ARG A 450 6.97 1.61 38.90
CA ARG A 450 8.27 0.99 39.19
C ARG A 450 8.77 0.13 38.04
N ALA A 451 7.88 -0.63 37.39
CA ALA A 451 8.25 -1.45 36.24
C ALA A 451 8.74 -0.60 35.06
N VAL A 452 7.99 0.45 34.70
CA VAL A 452 8.36 1.38 33.63
C VAL A 452 9.66 2.13 33.96
N ALA A 453 9.79 2.66 35.19
CA ALA A 453 11.01 3.35 35.60
C ALA A 453 12.24 2.44 35.63
N GLY A 454 12.09 1.21 36.15
CA GLY A 454 13.19 0.23 36.19
C GLY A 454 13.61 -0.23 34.79
N ALA A 455 12.70 -0.23 33.82
CA ALA A 455 13.00 -0.60 32.44
C ALA A 455 13.86 0.44 31.69
N LEU A 456 14.05 1.65 32.23
CA LEU A 456 15.04 2.61 31.71
C LEU A 456 16.48 2.08 31.82
N ASP A 457 16.74 1.17 32.76
CA ASP A 457 18.03 0.52 32.96
C ASP A 457 18.10 -0.87 32.30
N ASP A 458 17.11 -1.26 31.48
CA ASP A 458 17.11 -2.56 30.78
C ASP A 458 18.32 -2.68 29.84
N PRO A 459 18.96 -3.86 29.69
CA PRO A 459 20.08 -4.02 28.77
C PRO A 459 19.71 -3.76 27.31
N GLU A 460 18.45 -3.95 26.92
CA GLU A 460 17.99 -3.87 25.54
C GLU A 460 17.52 -2.45 25.17
N VAL A 461 18.09 -1.89 24.11
CA VAL A 461 17.75 -0.54 23.62
C VAL A 461 16.24 -0.36 23.40
N PRO A 462 15.52 -1.27 22.72
CA PRO A 462 14.11 -1.03 22.43
C PRO A 462 13.26 -0.99 23.69
N VAL A 463 13.60 -1.79 24.72
CA VAL A 463 12.91 -1.76 26.02
C VAL A 463 13.09 -0.42 26.71
N ARG A 464 14.33 0.12 26.71
CA ARG A 464 14.61 1.45 27.29
C ARG A 464 13.84 2.56 26.57
N VAL A 465 13.70 2.46 25.26
CA VAL A 465 12.95 3.47 24.48
C VAL A 465 11.44 3.38 24.77
N SER A 466 10.86 2.18 24.78
CA SER A 466 9.46 1.97 25.23
C SER A 466 9.24 2.54 26.63
N ALA A 467 10.18 2.30 27.56
CA ALA A 467 10.12 2.81 28.92
C ALA A 467 10.14 4.34 28.97
N ALA A 468 11.02 4.99 28.20
CA ALA A 468 11.10 6.45 28.14
C ALA A 468 9.80 7.07 27.59
N LEU A 469 9.22 6.48 26.54
CA LEU A 469 7.95 6.92 25.97
C LEU A 469 6.80 6.74 26.96
N ALA A 470 6.66 5.55 27.55
CA ALA A 470 5.61 5.26 28.53
C ALA A 470 5.72 6.16 29.77
N LEU A 471 6.93 6.38 30.29
CA LEU A 471 7.15 7.25 31.44
C LEU A 471 6.74 8.69 31.15
N THR A 472 7.00 9.18 29.93
CA THR A 472 6.59 10.53 29.52
C THR A 472 5.07 10.69 29.60
N GLU A 473 4.33 9.69 29.12
CA GLU A 473 2.86 9.68 29.18
C GLU A 473 2.36 9.58 30.63
N MET A 474 3.00 8.75 31.47
CA MET A 474 2.66 8.62 32.90
C MET A 474 2.88 9.92 33.69
N VAL A 475 4.01 10.60 33.48
CA VAL A 475 4.29 11.87 34.15
C VAL A 475 3.28 12.93 33.71
N THR A 476 2.90 12.94 32.42
CA THR A 476 1.92 13.88 31.89
C THR A 476 0.50 13.60 32.41
N SER A 477 0.13 12.32 32.60
CA SER A 477 -1.20 11.92 33.07
C SER A 477 -1.39 12.13 34.57
N HIS A 478 -0.33 11.95 35.37
CA HIS A 478 -0.36 12.06 36.84
C HIS A 478 0.29 13.34 37.38
N ASP A 479 0.54 14.33 36.51
CA ASP A 479 1.13 15.60 36.93
C ASP A 479 0.21 16.27 37.95
N SER A 480 0.65 16.25 39.21
CA SER A 480 -0.07 16.75 40.38
C SER A 480 0.02 18.28 40.39
N GLY A 481 -0.62 18.91 39.40
CA GLY A 481 -0.37 20.30 39.05
C GLY A 481 -1.55 21.04 38.44
N LYS A 482 -2.79 20.80 38.91
CA LYS A 482 -3.88 21.79 38.98
C LYS A 482 -4.82 21.51 40.14
#